data_AF-A0A259IM37-F1
#
_entry.id   AF-A0A259IM37-F1
#
_cell.length_a   1.000
_cell.length_b   1.000
_cell.length_c   1.000
_cell.angle_alpha   90.00
_cell.angle_beta   90.00
_cell.angle_gamma   90.00
#
_symmetry.space_group_name_H-M   'P 1'
#
loop_
_entity.id
_entity.type
_entity.pdbx_description
1 polymer ?
#
loop_
_entity_poly.entity_id
_entity_poly.type
_entity_poly.pdbx_seq_one_letter_code
_entity_poly.pdbx_strand_id
1 'polypeptide(L)'
;MMRRVRGMVAPLWESAVVGLLRGLVWWSRLFPVSWSSNIIAALAKTFGPFFVVSGTARRNLRAAFPDKSRAEIWWLVVGVWDNLGRMAAEFAHLDRIWDYDPDHPGNGRIEIVGADIMRRLRDDGRPG
;
A
#
# COMPACT_ATOMS: atom_id res chain seq x y z
N MET A 1 -36.23 -0.24 -17.00
CA MET A 1 -35.28 -0.14 -18.13
C MET A 1 -33.81 -0.17 -17.70
N MET A 2 -33.38 0.66 -16.74
CA MET A 2 -31.97 0.80 -16.32
C MET A 2 -31.30 -0.46 -15.73
N ARG A 3 -32.07 -1.37 -15.11
CA ARG A 3 -31.56 -2.62 -14.52
C ARG A 3 -31.09 -3.65 -15.56
N ARG A 4 -31.63 -3.63 -16.78
CA ARG A 4 -31.27 -4.56 -17.87
C ARG A 4 -29.98 -4.16 -18.61
N VAL A 5 -29.73 -2.86 -18.76
CA VAL A 5 -28.50 -2.34 -19.40
C VAL A 5 -27.26 -2.66 -18.55
N ARG A 6 -27.39 -2.57 -17.21
CA ARG A 6 -26.30 -2.88 -16.28
C ARG A 6 -25.82 -4.34 -16.36
N GLY A 7 -26.70 -5.29 -16.66
CA GLY A 7 -26.35 -6.72 -16.78
C GLY A 7 -25.62 -7.11 -18.07
N MET A 8 -25.75 -6.31 -19.13
CA MET A 8 -25.15 -6.61 -20.44
C MET A 8 -23.74 -5.99 -20.61
N VAL A 9 -23.46 -4.91 -19.88
CA VAL A 9 -22.16 -4.19 -19.88
C VAL A 9 -21.27 -4.58 -18.69
N ALA A 10 -21.85 -5.12 -17.60
CA ALA A 10 -21.09 -5.55 -16.42
C ALA A 10 -19.92 -6.50 -16.72
N PRO A 11 -20.06 -7.53 -17.59
CA PRO A 11 -18.95 -8.45 -17.87
C PRO A 11 -17.78 -7.78 -18.62
N LEU A 12 -18.09 -6.81 -19.48
CA LEU A 12 -17.08 -6.09 -20.26
C LEU A 12 -16.30 -5.11 -19.40
N TRP A 13 -16.97 -4.40 -18.49
CA TRP A 13 -16.33 -3.52 -17.53
C TRP A 13 -15.47 -4.30 -16.53
N GLU A 14 -15.99 -5.40 -15.98
CA GLU A 14 -15.24 -6.27 -15.07
C GLU A 14 -13.97 -6.81 -15.75
N SER A 15 -14.10 -7.30 -16.99
CA SER A 15 -12.96 -7.79 -17.77
C SER A 15 -11.94 -6.69 -18.06
N ALA A 16 -12.40 -5.47 -18.38
CA ALA A 16 -11.52 -4.33 -18.61
C ALA A 16 -10.76 -3.92 -17.33
N VAL A 17 -11.44 -3.85 -16.19
CA VAL A 17 -10.82 -3.54 -14.89
C VAL A 17 -9.81 -4.63 -14.51
N VAL A 18 -10.18 -5.90 -14.63
CA VAL A 18 -9.26 -7.02 -14.34
C VAL A 18 -8.06 -7.00 -15.28
N GLY A 19 -8.29 -6.76 -16.58
CA GLY A 19 -7.23 -6.63 -17.57
C GLY A 19 -6.27 -5.49 -17.24
N LEU A 20 -6.80 -4.31 -16.87
CA LEU A 20 -5.99 -3.17 -16.44
C LEU A 20 -5.17 -3.48 -15.20
N LEU A 21 -5.79 -4.05 -14.16
CA LEU A 21 -5.09 -4.41 -12.91
C LEU A 21 -3.97 -5.41 -13.16
N ARG A 22 -4.24 -6.47 -13.96
CA ARG A 22 -3.22 -7.44 -14.37
C ARG A 22 -2.10 -6.78 -15.16
N GLY A 23 -2.43 -5.87 -16.08
CA GLY A 23 -1.46 -5.12 -16.85
C GLY A 23 -0.57 -4.23 -15.98
N LEU A 24 -1.15 -3.54 -15.00
CA LEU A 24 -0.41 -2.69 -14.05
C LEU A 24 0.52 -3.52 -13.14
N VAL A 25 0.07 -4.67 -12.65
CA VAL A 25 0.89 -5.61 -11.87
C VAL A 25 2.01 -6.19 -12.73
N TRP A 26 1.71 -6.58 -13.97
CA TRP A 26 2.74 -7.08 -14.88
C TRP A 26 3.78 -6.00 -15.19
N TRP A 27 3.34 -4.78 -15.49
CA TRP A 27 4.22 -3.64 -15.75
C TRP A 27 5.08 -3.29 -14.54
N SER A 28 4.51 -3.30 -13.33
CA SER A 28 5.27 -2.99 -12.11
C SER A 28 6.41 -3.97 -11.88
N ARG A 29 6.19 -5.25 -12.23
CA ARG A 29 7.16 -6.35 -12.11
C ARG A 29 8.27 -6.36 -13.16
N LEU A 30 8.21 -5.46 -14.15
CA LEU A 30 9.32 -5.27 -15.11
C LEU A 30 10.51 -4.53 -14.48
N PHE A 31 10.32 -3.88 -13.34
CA PHE A 31 11.33 -3.05 -12.68
C PHE A 31 11.66 -3.60 -11.29
N PRO A 32 12.82 -3.22 -10.70
CA PRO A 32 13.07 -3.47 -9.28
C PRO A 32 11.98 -2.87 -8.39
N VAL A 33 11.70 -3.52 -7.25
CA VAL A 33 10.68 -3.08 -6.28
C VAL A 33 10.85 -1.59 -5.92
N SER A 34 12.09 -1.13 -5.73
CA SER A 34 12.40 0.26 -5.39
C SER A 34 11.96 1.26 -6.45
N TRP A 35 12.14 0.92 -7.74
CA TRP A 35 11.73 1.76 -8.87
C TRP A 35 10.21 1.87 -8.94
N SER A 36 9.52 0.73 -8.96
CA SER A 36 8.06 0.70 -8.97
C SER A 36 7.47 1.48 -7.80
N SER A 37 8.01 1.27 -6.59
CA SER A 37 7.57 1.95 -5.37
C SER A 37 7.77 3.46 -5.45
N ASN A 38 8.91 3.93 -5.95
CA ASN A 38 9.17 5.37 -6.07
C ASN A 38 8.25 6.04 -7.10
N ILE A 39 8.01 5.39 -8.25
CA ILE A 39 7.12 5.93 -9.28
C ILE A 39 5.68 6.02 -8.78
N ILE A 40 5.16 4.93 -8.21
CA ILE A 40 3.78 4.87 -7.74
C ILE A 40 3.58 5.81 -6.54
N ALA A 41 4.55 5.88 -5.61
CA ALA A 41 4.52 6.85 -4.51
C ALA A 41 4.53 8.30 -4.99
N ALA A 42 5.34 8.63 -6.01
CA ALA A 42 5.37 9.96 -6.59
C ALA A 42 4.02 10.36 -7.19
N LEU A 43 3.37 9.46 -7.93
CA LEU A 43 2.03 9.68 -8.47
C LEU A 43 1.00 9.82 -7.34
N ALA A 44 1.02 8.90 -6.37
CA ALA A 44 0.08 8.88 -5.26
C ALA A 44 0.18 10.15 -4.41
N LYS A 45 1.38 10.58 -4.00
CA LYS A 45 1.55 11.78 -3.18
C LYS A 45 1.24 13.08 -3.94
N THR A 46 1.37 13.08 -5.26
CA THR A 46 1.07 14.23 -6.12
C THR A 46 -0.43 14.41 -6.31
N PHE A 47 -1.17 13.34 -6.64
CA PHE A 47 -2.59 13.45 -6.98
C PHE A 47 -3.52 13.10 -5.82
N GLY A 48 -3.12 12.12 -5.00
CA GLY A 48 -3.89 11.57 -3.91
C GLY A 48 -4.50 12.60 -2.95
N PRO A 49 -3.72 13.58 -2.44
CA PRO A 49 -4.25 14.60 -1.54
C PRO A 49 -5.46 15.36 -2.11
N PHE A 50 -5.58 15.47 -3.42
CA PHE A 50 -6.67 16.19 -4.08
C PHE A 50 -7.96 15.36 -4.24
N PHE A 51 -7.90 14.04 -4.07
CA PHE A 51 -9.09 13.19 -4.15
C PHE A 51 -10.06 13.42 -2.99
N VAL A 52 -11.36 13.25 -3.24
CA VAL A 52 -12.42 13.43 -2.24
C VAL A 52 -12.20 12.55 -1.00
N VAL A 53 -11.68 11.33 -1.18
CA VAL A 53 -11.38 10.39 -0.09
C VAL A 53 -10.36 10.96 0.91
N SER A 54 -9.48 11.86 0.48
CA SER A 54 -8.53 12.56 1.36
C SER A 54 -9.22 13.44 2.41
N GLY A 55 -10.52 13.75 2.24
CA GLY A 55 -11.33 14.38 3.29
C GLY A 55 -11.39 13.55 4.58
N THR A 56 -11.46 12.22 4.46
CA THR A 56 -11.43 11.30 5.61
C THR A 56 -10.08 11.30 6.29
N ALA A 57 -8.98 11.23 5.54
CA ALA A 57 -7.63 11.31 6.10
C ALA A 57 -7.42 12.62 6.89
N ARG A 58 -7.84 13.76 6.34
CA ARG A 58 -7.75 15.07 7.03
C ARG A 58 -8.53 15.09 8.34
N ARG A 59 -9.75 14.55 8.35
CA ARG A 59 -10.60 14.50 9.56
C ARG A 59 -9.95 13.63 10.64
N ASN A 60 -9.46 12.45 10.28
CA ASN A 60 -8.80 11.54 11.22
C ASN A 60 -7.50 12.15 11.77
N LEU A 61 -6.68 12.76 10.91
CA LEU A 61 -5.43 13.39 11.33
C LEU A 61 -5.65 14.60 12.24
N ARG A 62 -6.69 15.41 12.00
CA ARG A 62 -7.05 16.50 12.92
C ARG A 62 -7.53 16.01 14.28
N ALA A 63 -8.20 14.86 14.32
CA ALA A 63 -8.62 14.25 15.58
C ALA A 63 -7.43 13.64 16.33
N ALA A 64 -6.51 12.99 15.63
CA ALA A 64 -5.32 12.36 16.22
C ALA A 64 -4.23 13.38 16.61
N PHE A 65 -4.14 14.49 15.89
CA PHE A 65 -3.13 15.55 16.09
C PHE A 65 -3.82 16.92 16.21
N PRO A 66 -4.54 17.18 17.32
CA PRO A 66 -5.34 18.40 17.47
C PRO A 66 -4.49 19.68 17.45
N ASP A 67 -3.24 19.61 17.90
CA ASP A 67 -2.33 20.77 17.98
C ASP A 67 -1.68 21.14 16.63
N LYS A 68 -1.87 20.33 15.59
CA LYS A 68 -1.25 20.56 14.28
C LYS A 68 -2.04 21.57 13.45
N SER A 69 -1.30 22.48 12.83
CA SER A 69 -1.84 23.44 11.86
C SER A 69 -2.43 22.74 10.62
N ARG A 70 -3.27 23.47 9.88
CA ARG A 70 -3.83 22.96 8.61
C ARG A 70 -2.74 22.59 7.59
N ALA A 71 -1.63 23.31 7.58
CA ALA A 71 -0.49 23.04 6.69
C ALA A 71 0.23 21.75 7.07
N GLU A 72 0.48 21.52 8.36
CA GLU A 72 1.06 20.26 8.84
C GLU A 72 0.16 19.06 8.54
N ILE A 73 -1.15 19.19 8.77
CA ILE A 73 -2.11 18.14 8.39
C ILE A 73 -2.06 17.87 6.89
N TRP A 74 -1.92 18.90 6.05
CA TRP A 74 -1.80 18.70 4.60
C TRP A 74 -0.56 17.89 4.24
N TRP A 75 0.60 18.22 4.81
CA TRP A 75 1.83 17.45 4.58
C TRP A 75 1.76 16.02 5.13
N LEU A 76 1.06 15.81 6.24
CA LEU A 76 0.76 14.46 6.72
C LEU A 76 -0.11 13.68 5.73
N VAL A 77 -1.11 14.30 5.12
CA VAL A 77 -1.91 13.66 4.06
C VAL A 77 -1.05 13.32 2.85
N VAL A 78 -0.11 14.18 2.44
CA VAL A 78 0.87 13.86 1.39
C VAL A 78 1.68 12.62 1.77
N GLY A 79 2.17 12.55 3.02
CA GLY A 79 2.90 11.40 3.54
C GLY A 79 2.08 10.11 3.57
N VAL A 80 0.79 10.19 3.95
CA VAL A 80 -0.15 9.04 3.88
C VAL A 80 -0.24 8.52 2.45
N TRP A 81 -0.31 9.39 1.45
CA TRP A 81 -0.37 8.98 0.05
C TRP A 81 0.96 8.46 -0.50
N ASP A 82 2.10 9.03 -0.08
CA ASP A 82 3.42 8.46 -0.41
C ASP A 82 3.51 7.01 0.10
N ASN A 83 3.17 6.79 1.37
CA ASN A 83 3.18 5.46 1.99
C ASN A 83 2.21 4.49 1.31
N LEU A 84 0.96 4.93 1.03
CA LEU A 84 -0.03 4.10 0.34
C LEU A 84 0.42 3.70 -1.07
N GLY A 85 1.06 4.62 -1.80
CA GLY A 85 1.61 4.34 -3.12
C GLY A 85 2.74 3.30 -3.08
N ARG A 86 3.65 3.40 -2.10
CA ARG A 86 4.70 2.39 -1.89
C ARG A 86 4.09 1.03 -1.58
N MET A 87 3.18 0.97 -0.60
CA MET A 87 2.52 -0.28 -0.21
C MET A 87 1.81 -0.95 -1.40
N ALA A 88 1.10 -0.18 -2.25
CA ALA A 88 0.44 -0.72 -3.43
C ALA A 88 1.42 -1.32 -4.45
N ALA A 89 2.57 -0.68 -4.65
CA ALA A 89 3.64 -1.18 -5.52
C ALA A 89 4.29 -2.43 -4.94
N GLU A 90 4.63 -2.41 -3.66
CA GLU A 90 5.25 -3.50 -2.92
C GLU A 90 4.34 -4.73 -2.85
N PHE A 91 3.03 -4.54 -2.74
CA PHE A 91 2.05 -5.62 -2.73
C PHE A 91 2.11 -6.48 -4.00
N ALA A 92 2.38 -5.86 -5.16
CA ALA A 92 2.58 -6.57 -6.43
C ALA A 92 3.84 -7.46 -6.46
N HIS A 93 4.72 -7.34 -5.44
CA HIS A 93 6.00 -8.00 -5.32
C HIS A 93 6.14 -8.80 -4.01
N LEU A 94 5.03 -9.15 -3.34
CA LEU A 94 5.08 -9.85 -2.05
C LEU A 94 5.93 -11.14 -2.08
N ASP A 95 5.95 -11.84 -3.22
CA ASP A 95 6.76 -13.04 -3.43
C ASP A 95 8.27 -12.81 -3.45
N ARG A 96 8.73 -11.54 -3.52
CA ARG A 96 10.14 -11.16 -3.68
C ARG A 96 10.61 -10.13 -2.66
N ILE A 97 9.69 -9.37 -2.06
CA ILE A 97 10.05 -8.28 -1.16
C ILE A 97 10.54 -8.78 0.21
N TRP A 98 10.12 -9.99 0.60
CA TRP A 98 10.56 -10.61 1.83
C TRP A 98 11.87 -11.37 1.61
N ASP A 99 12.95 -10.88 2.20
CA ASP A 99 14.30 -11.44 2.10
C ASP A 99 14.97 -11.61 3.47
N TYR A 100 14.18 -11.66 4.55
CA TYR A 100 14.69 -11.87 5.90
C TYR A 100 15.27 -13.28 6.06
N ASP A 101 16.56 -13.34 6.39
CA ASP A 101 17.28 -14.56 6.77
C ASP A 101 17.57 -14.53 8.29
N PRO A 102 16.98 -15.44 9.10
CA PRO A 102 17.25 -15.54 10.52
C PRO A 102 18.71 -15.85 10.88
N ASP A 103 19.45 -16.55 10.00
CA ASP A 103 20.84 -16.93 10.22
C ASP A 103 21.80 -15.78 9.88
N HIS A 104 21.35 -14.82 9.05
CA HIS A 104 22.11 -13.64 8.65
C HIS A 104 21.27 -12.34 8.79
N PRO A 105 20.85 -11.98 10.02
CA PRO A 105 20.01 -10.82 10.23
C PRO A 105 20.72 -9.54 9.75
N GLY A 106 20.04 -8.74 8.94
CA GLY A 106 20.56 -7.49 8.40
C GLY A 106 21.18 -7.58 6.99
N ASN A 107 21.31 -8.78 6.41
CA ASN A 107 21.78 -8.94 5.03
C ASN A 107 20.69 -8.66 3.96
N GLY A 108 19.43 -8.56 4.38
CA GLY A 108 18.27 -8.25 3.53
C GLY A 108 17.70 -6.84 3.78
N ARG A 109 16.57 -6.55 3.14
CA ARG A 109 15.80 -5.31 3.29
C ARG A 109 14.98 -5.27 4.57
N ILE A 110 14.68 -6.43 5.14
CA ILE A 110 13.81 -6.57 6.32
C ILE A 110 14.65 -6.66 7.60
N GLU A 111 14.35 -5.79 8.55
CA GLU A 111 14.83 -5.85 9.93
C GLU A 111 13.67 -6.25 10.85
N ILE A 112 13.92 -7.22 11.73
CA ILE A 112 12.95 -7.64 12.76
C ILE A 112 13.46 -7.22 14.13
N VAL A 113 12.90 -6.15 14.68
CA VAL A 113 13.12 -5.74 16.06
C VAL A 113 12.31 -6.64 16.98
N GLY A 114 12.96 -7.31 17.94
CA GLY A 114 12.31 -8.26 18.86
C GLY A 114 12.09 -9.66 18.27
N ALA A 115 12.97 -10.11 17.37
CA ALA A 115 12.89 -11.45 16.76
C ALA A 115 12.90 -12.61 17.78
N ASP A 116 13.49 -12.39 18.95
CA ASP A 116 13.46 -13.31 20.09
C ASP A 116 12.05 -13.47 20.68
N ILE A 117 11.26 -12.39 20.74
CA ILE A 117 9.87 -12.41 21.22
C ILE A 117 9.01 -13.24 20.27
N MET A 118 9.14 -13.01 18.96
CA MET A 118 8.45 -13.80 17.92
C MET A 118 8.78 -15.30 18.05
N ARG A 119 10.05 -15.63 18.28
CA ARG A 119 10.48 -17.03 18.44
C ARG A 119 9.85 -17.67 19.68
N ARG A 120 9.84 -16.95 20.80
CA ARG A 120 9.21 -17.42 22.05
C ARG A 120 7.71 -17.63 21.88
N LEU A 121 7.00 -16.72 21.21
CA LEU A 121 5.56 -16.85 20.94
C LEU A 121 5.26 -18.05 20.02
N ARG A 122 6.12 -18.34 19.03
CA ARG A 122 5.95 -19.52 18.17
C ARG A 122 6.14 -20.84 18.94
N ASP A 123 7.07 -20.86 19.88
CA ASP A 123 7.54 -22.07 20.54
C ASP A 123 6.84 -22.32 21.91
N ASP A 124 5.94 -21.44 22.36
CA ASP A 124 5.28 -21.53 23.68
C ASP A 124 4.12 -22.54 23.75
N GLY A 125 3.78 -23.18 22.62
CA GLY A 125 2.72 -24.17 22.53
C GLY A 125 1.31 -23.59 22.69
N ARG A 126 1.15 -22.27 22.66
CA ARG A 126 -0.15 -21.58 22.74
C ARG A 126 -0.54 -21.06 21.35
N PRO A 127 -1.85 -20.92 21.07
CA PRO A 127 -2.28 -20.20 19.89
C PRO A 127 -1.83 -18.73 20.01
N GLY A 128 -1.16 -18.24 18.97
CA GLY A 128 -0.85 -16.83 18.78
C GLY A 128 -2.08 -15.99 18.42
#